data_AF-A0A3M2VRG3-F1
#
_entry.id   AF-A0A3M2VRG3-F1
#
_cell.length_a   1.000
_cell.length_b   1.000
_cell.length_c   1.000
_cell.angle_alpha   90.00
_cell.angle_beta   90.00
_cell.angle_gamma   90.00
#
_symmetry.space_group_name_H-M   'P 1'
#
loop_
_entity.id
_entity.type
_entity.pdbx_description
1 polymer ?
#
loop_
_entity_poly.entity_id
_entity_poly.type
_entity_poly.pdbx_seq_one_letter_code
_entity_poly.pdbx_strand_id
1 'polypeptide(L)'
;WMGPSGLVAILAGWFTTEIGRQPWVVYGLMRTADASSGHSVAQMSITLVLFVVVYFVLFGAGLGYMMRLVRKGPKAYVEHVPHGGPGQQRTPARPLSAAVESEDDGDSPDRLGKGN
;
A
#
# COMPACT_ATOMS: atom_id res chain seq x y z
N TRP A 1 -17.25 -10.94 12.48
CA TRP A 1 -18.02 -9.69 12.69
C TRP A 1 -17.27 -8.63 13.51
N MET A 2 -16.05 -8.88 14.00
CA MET A 2 -15.26 -7.89 14.77
C MET A 2 -14.19 -7.16 13.94
N GLY A 3 -14.20 -7.27 12.61
CA GLY A 3 -13.19 -6.66 11.74
C GLY A 3 -12.87 -5.18 12.03
N PRO A 4 -13.85 -4.29 12.23
CA PRO A 4 -13.58 -2.87 12.47
C PRO A 4 -13.26 -2.52 13.94
N SER A 5 -13.46 -3.43 14.91
CA SER A 5 -13.36 -3.07 16.33
C SER A 5 -11.94 -2.70 16.77
N GLY A 6 -10.91 -3.26 16.13
CA GLY A 6 -9.52 -2.91 16.40
C GLY A 6 -9.19 -1.45 16.04
N LEU A 7 -9.70 -0.96 14.90
CA LEU A 7 -9.53 0.44 14.50
C LEU A 7 -10.20 1.39 15.50
N VAL A 8 -11.41 1.05 15.94
CA VAL A 8 -12.15 1.84 16.93
C VAL A 8 -11.41 1.90 18.26
N ALA A 9 -10.86 0.78 18.73
CA ALA A 9 -10.10 0.74 19.98
C ALA A 9 -8.84 1.63 19.93
N ILE A 10 -8.12 1.64 18.81
CA ILE A 10 -6.95 2.50 18.61
C ILE A 10 -7.35 3.98 18.65
N LEU A 11 -8.41 4.36 17.93
CA LEU A 11 -8.90 5.74 17.90
C LEU A 11 -9.39 6.20 19.28
N ALA A 12 -10.10 5.34 20.01
CA ALA A 12 -10.58 5.63 21.36
C ALA A 12 -9.41 5.82 22.35
N GLY A 13 -8.36 5.00 22.24
CA GLY A 13 -7.14 5.15 23.03
C GLY A 13 -6.48 6.51 22.81
N TRP A 14 -6.26 6.89 21.55
CA TRP A 14 -5.71 8.20 21.17
C TRP A 14 -6.57 9.37 21.64
N PHE A 15 -7.90 9.24 21.54
CA PHE A 15 -8.81 10.29 21.99
C PHE A 15 -8.74 10.49 23.50
N THR A 16 -8.66 9.39 24.26
CA THR A 16 -8.55 9.41 25.72
C THR A 16 -7.27 10.12 26.17
N THR A 17 -6.14 9.84 25.53
CA THR A 17 -4.86 10.48 25.88
C THR A 17 -4.83 11.96 25.49
N GLU A 18 -5.41 12.34 24.36
CA GLU A 18 -5.31 13.70 23.83
C GLU A 18 -6.25 14.66 24.53
N ILE A 19 -7.46 14.20 24.85
CA ILE A 19 -8.43 14.99 25.59
C ILE A 19 -8.13 14.94 27.08
N GLY A 20 -7.62 13.84 27.60
CA GLY A 20 -7.24 13.70 29.00
C GLY A 20 -6.20 14.74 29.46
N ARG A 21 -5.39 15.27 28.53
CA ARG A 21 -4.42 16.34 28.84
C ARG A 21 -4.92 17.77 28.65
N GLN A 22 -6.12 17.98 28.09
CA GLN A 22 -6.72 19.32 28.05
C GLN A 22 -6.94 19.84 29.48
N PRO A 23 -6.63 21.12 29.81
CA PRO A 23 -6.38 22.26 28.91
C PRO A 23 -4.89 22.53 28.62
N TRP A 24 -4.01 21.55 28.77
CA TRP A 24 -2.57 21.73 28.64
C TRP A 24 -2.02 21.13 27.34
N VAL A 25 -1.18 21.91 26.63
CA VAL A 25 -0.30 21.36 25.58
C VAL A 25 0.90 20.71 26.25
N VAL A 26 1.52 21.45 27.18
CA VAL A 26 2.60 21.00 28.06
C VAL A 26 2.23 21.37 29.48
N TYR A 27 2.13 20.36 30.35
CA TYR A 27 1.69 20.54 31.73
C TYR A 27 2.51 21.59 32.48
N GLY A 28 1.83 22.53 33.13
CA GLY A 28 2.45 23.59 33.93
C GLY A 28 3.21 24.65 33.13
N LEU A 29 3.29 24.52 31.80
CA LEU A 29 4.08 25.40 30.93
C LEU A 29 3.22 26.14 29.89
N MET A 30 2.37 25.43 29.14
CA MET A 30 1.60 26.04 28.04
C MET A 30 0.18 25.48 27.96
N ARG A 31 -0.81 26.38 27.96
CA ARG A 31 -2.23 26.03 27.77
C ARG A 31 -2.57 25.94 26.29
N THR A 32 -3.62 25.18 25.97
CA THR A 32 -4.11 25.03 24.60
C THR A 32 -4.66 26.32 24.00
N ALA A 33 -5.22 27.22 24.81
CA ALA A 33 -5.67 28.54 24.34
C ALA A 33 -4.51 29.40 23.82
N ASP A 34 -3.38 29.37 24.51
CA ASP A 34 -2.21 30.20 24.21
C ASP A 34 -1.37 29.65 23.04
N ALA A 35 -1.60 28.40 22.66
CA ALA A 35 -0.87 27.72 21.59
C ALA A 35 -1.42 27.99 20.17
N SER A 36 -2.51 28.74 20.05
CA SER A 36 -3.13 29.02 18.75
C SER A 36 -2.42 30.19 18.03
N SER A 37 -2.03 29.97 16.77
CA SER A 37 -1.46 31.02 15.92
C SER A 37 -2.54 31.98 15.43
N GLY A 38 -2.26 33.28 15.44
CA GLY A 38 -3.17 34.36 15.05
C GLY A 38 -3.43 34.47 13.54
N HIS A 39 -3.82 33.39 12.89
CA HIS A 39 -4.24 33.39 11.48
C HIS A 39 -5.72 33.77 11.32
N SER A 40 -6.08 34.27 10.13
CA SER A 40 -7.47 34.56 9.81
C SER A 40 -8.32 33.29 9.89
N VAL A 41 -9.47 33.38 10.57
CA VAL A 41 -10.46 32.30 10.68
C VAL A 41 -10.89 31.78 9.31
N ALA A 42 -10.97 32.66 8.31
CA ALA A 42 -11.31 32.29 6.94
C ALA A 42 -10.23 31.39 6.31
N GLN A 43 -8.94 31.70 6.49
CA GLN A 43 -7.86 30.88 5.93
C GLN A 43 -7.80 29.49 6.60
N MET A 44 -7.95 29.44 7.93
CA MET A 44 -7.93 28.18 8.68
C MET A 44 -9.11 27.27 8.34
N SER A 45 -10.31 27.84 8.18
CA SER A 45 -11.50 27.06 7.80
C SER A 45 -11.41 26.52 6.37
N ILE A 46 -10.94 27.33 5.42
CA ILE A 46 -10.75 26.89 4.03
C ILE A 46 -9.74 25.74 3.96
N THR A 47 -8.59 25.85 4.63
CA THR A 47 -7.58 24.78 4.61
C THR A 47 -8.06 23.51 5.32
N LEU A 48 -8.79 23.64 6.44
CA LEU A 48 -9.42 22.51 7.13
C LEU A 48 -10.38 21.76 6.20
N VAL A 49 -11.28 22.49 5.52
CA VAL A 49 -12.23 21.90 4.57
C VAL A 49 -11.49 21.21 3.42
N LEU A 50 -10.44 21.85 2.89
CA LEU A 50 -9.61 21.26 1.85
C LEU A 50 -8.99 19.93 2.31
N PHE A 51 -8.40 19.88 3.51
CA PHE A 51 -7.83 18.65 4.06
C PHE A 51 -8.87 17.56 4.24
N VAL A 52 -10.05 17.91 4.76
CA VAL A 52 -11.18 16.98 4.92
C VAL A 52 -11.55 16.37 3.57
N VAL A 53 -11.77 17.20 2.54
CA VAL A 53 -12.14 16.75 1.19
C VAL A 53 -11.07 15.83 0.60
N VAL A 54 -9.79 16.23 0.66
CA VAL A 54 -8.68 15.43 0.13
C VAL A 54 -8.60 14.08 0.84
N TYR A 55 -8.73 14.04 2.16
CA TYR A 55 -8.68 12.80 2.92
C TYR A 55 -9.87 11.89 2.63
N PHE A 56 -11.08 12.44 2.46
CA PHE A 56 -12.24 11.66 2.05
C PHE A 56 -12.07 11.03 0.66
N VAL A 57 -11.53 11.78 -0.30
CA VAL A 57 -11.26 11.27 -1.65
C VAL A 57 -10.19 10.17 -1.61
N LEU A 58 -9.07 10.41 -0.93
CA LEU A 58 -7.97 9.45 -0.84
C LEU A 58 -8.39 8.17 -0.10
N PHE A 59 -9.00 8.30 1.08
CA PHE A 59 -9.44 7.16 1.87
C PHE A 59 -10.58 6.42 1.17
N GLY A 60 -11.54 7.14 0.57
CA GLY A 60 -12.63 6.54 -0.20
C GLY A 60 -12.16 5.77 -1.43
N ALA A 61 -11.26 6.35 -2.23
CA ALA A 61 -10.66 5.68 -3.37
C ALA A 61 -9.80 4.49 -2.94
N GLY A 62 -8.99 4.64 -1.87
CA GLY A 62 -8.16 3.59 -1.31
C GLY A 62 -8.95 2.40 -0.77
N LEU A 63 -9.99 2.64 0.05
CA LEU A 63 -10.88 1.59 0.54
C LEU A 63 -11.65 0.94 -0.61
N GLY A 64 -12.17 1.73 -1.55
CA GLY A 64 -12.86 1.22 -2.73
C GLY A 64 -11.97 0.31 -3.57
N TYR A 65 -10.73 0.73 -3.82
CA TYR A 65 -9.73 -0.06 -4.54
C TYR A 65 -9.35 -1.34 -3.79
N MET A 66 -9.08 -1.24 -2.48
CA MET A 66 -8.76 -2.39 -1.64
C MET A 66 -9.90 -3.40 -1.63
N MET A 67 -11.15 -2.95 -1.43
CA MET A 67 -12.33 -3.83 -1.48
C MET A 67 -12.50 -4.46 -2.87
N ARG A 68 -12.24 -3.72 -3.95
CA ARG A 68 -12.25 -4.27 -5.32
C ARG A 68 -11.16 -5.34 -5.50
N LEU A 69 -9.98 -5.14 -4.93
CA LEU A 69 -8.87 -6.09 -5.00
C LEU A 69 -9.17 -7.36 -4.20
N VAL A 70 -9.64 -7.20 -2.95
CA VAL A 70 -10.06 -8.32 -2.10
C VAL A 70 -11.16 -9.13 -2.79
N ARG A 71 -12.11 -8.48 -3.46
CA ARG A 71 -13.20 -9.15 -4.19
C ARG A 71 -12.74 -9.93 -5.43
N LYS A 72 -11.63 -9.55 -6.07
CA LYS A 72 -11.06 -10.32 -7.18
C LYS A 72 -10.47 -11.66 -6.74
N GLY A 73 -10.17 -11.81 -5.45
CA GLY A 73 -9.59 -13.03 -4.89
C GLY A 73 -8.13 -13.27 -5.32
N PRO A 74 -7.41 -14.18 -4.65
CA PRO A 74 -6.07 -14.56 -5.06
C PRO A 74 -6.13 -15.25 -6.43
N LYS A 75 -5.36 -14.78 -7.41
CA LYS A 75 -5.10 -15.58 -8.60
C LYS A 75 -4.18 -16.72 -8.16
N ALA A 76 -4.67 -17.95 -8.23
CA ALA A 76 -3.80 -19.11 -8.12
C ALA A 76 -2.77 -19.00 -9.25
N TYR A 77 -1.55 -18.63 -8.91
CA TYR A 77 -0.42 -18.83 -9.80
C TYR A 77 -0.23 -20.35 -9.86
N VAL A 78 -0.90 -21.00 -10.80
CA VAL A 78 -0.58 -22.37 -11.16
C VAL A 78 0.76 -22.28 -11.85
N GLU A 79 1.82 -22.42 -11.05
CA GLU A 79 3.16 -22.65 -11.53
C GLU A 79 3.06 -23.81 -12.53
N HIS A 80 3.27 -23.53 -13.81
CA HIS A 80 3.58 -24.58 -14.77
C HIS A 80 4.91 -25.14 -14.32
N VAL A 81 4.88 -26.12 -13.41
CA VAL A 81 6.04 -26.89 -13.02
C VAL A 81 6.51 -27.56 -14.32
N PRO A 82 7.67 -27.19 -14.91
CA PRO A 82 8.13 -27.87 -16.10
C PRO A 82 8.38 -29.33 -15.70
N HIS A 83 7.63 -30.26 -16.29
CA HIS A 83 7.80 -31.68 -16.02
C HIS A 83 9.24 -32.09 -16.40
N GLY A 84 10.08 -32.32 -15.39
CA GLY A 84 11.39 -32.95 -15.56
C GLY A 84 11.21 -34.46 -15.71
N GLY A 85 11.36 -34.95 -16.94
CA GLY A 85 11.40 -36.39 -17.24
C GLY A 85 12.77 -37.03 -16.97
N PRO A 86 12.88 -38.36 -17.06
CA PRO A 86 14.12 -39.09 -16.73
C PRO A 86 15.27 -38.67 -17.66
N GLY A 87 16.30 -38.04 -17.08
CA GLY A 87 17.44 -37.45 -17.81
C GLY A 87 17.68 -35.96 -17.52
N GLN A 88 16.73 -35.27 -16.86
CA GLN A 88 16.85 -33.84 -16.57
C GLN A 88 17.50 -33.58 -15.20
N GLN A 89 18.60 -32.83 -15.21
CA GLN A 89 19.34 -32.42 -14.02
C GLN A 89 18.72 -31.15 -13.41
N ARG A 90 18.00 -31.26 -12.29
CA ARG A 90 17.54 -30.09 -11.52
C ARG A 90 17.58 -30.35 -10.02
N THR A 91 18.65 -29.91 -9.38
CA THR A 91 18.67 -29.64 -7.94
C THR A 91 18.29 -28.17 -7.76
N PRO A 92 17.08 -27.82 -7.29
CA PRO A 92 16.74 -26.44 -6.98
C PRO A 92 17.24 -26.13 -5.57
N ALA A 93 18.49 -25.68 -5.47
CA ALA A 93 19.02 -25.15 -4.22
C ALA A 93 19.99 -23.98 -4.48
N ARG A 94 19.57 -22.96 -5.25
CA ARG A 94 20.26 -21.67 -5.28
C ARG A 94 19.28 -20.49 -5.39
N PRO A 95 19.25 -19.57 -4.40
CA PRO A 95 18.30 -18.46 -4.30
C PRO A 95 18.61 -17.26 -5.23
N LEU A 96 19.37 -17.44 -6.33
CA LEU A 96 19.96 -16.33 -7.10
C LEU A 96 19.87 -16.46 -8.64
N SER A 97 19.04 -17.36 -9.18
CA SER A 97 18.89 -17.50 -10.66
C SER A 97 17.87 -16.54 -11.30
N ALA A 98 17.30 -15.58 -10.56
CA ALA A 98 16.32 -14.63 -11.09
C ALA A 98 16.92 -13.39 -11.78
N ALA A 99 18.24 -13.32 -11.97
CA ALA A 99 18.92 -12.12 -12.49
C ALA A 99 19.84 -12.40 -13.69
N VAL A 100 19.40 -13.25 -14.63
CA VAL A 100 19.97 -13.33 -15.97
C VAL A 100 18.84 -13.35 -16.99
N GLU A 101 18.19 -12.20 -17.19
CA GLU A 101 17.67 -11.87 -18.52
C GLU A 101 18.87 -11.41 -19.32
N SER A 102 19.45 -12.33 -20.10
CA SER A 102 20.40 -11.98 -21.15
C SER A 102 19.62 -11.29 -22.27
N GLU A 103 20.02 -10.06 -22.59
CA GLU A 103 19.75 -9.36 -23.83
C GLU A 103 19.60 -10.33 -25.02
N ASP A 104 18.41 -10.38 -25.61
CA ASP A 104 18.21 -10.89 -26.98
C ASP A 104 18.16 -9.68 -27.91
N ASP A 105 19.35 -9.16 -28.19
CA ASP A 105 19.63 -8.31 -29.33
C ASP A 105 20.08 -9.24 -30.47
N GLY A 106 19.35 -9.27 -31.59
CA GLY A 106 19.88 -9.81 -32.84
C GLY A 106 18.99 -10.78 -33.62
N ASP A 107 18.14 -10.21 -34.47
CA ASP A 107 18.02 -10.54 -35.90
C ASP A 107 18.31 -11.99 -36.35
N SER A 108 17.28 -12.67 -36.87
CA SER A 108 17.51 -13.71 -37.88
C SER A 108 16.35 -13.78 -38.88
N PRO A 109 16.59 -13.40 -40.15
CA PRO A 109 15.58 -13.39 -41.19
C PRO A 109 15.36 -14.78 -41.80
N ASP A 110 14.12 -15.00 -42.20
CA ASP A 110 13.62 -15.75 -43.36
C ASP A 110 14.49 -16.83 -44.03
N ARG A 111 13.85 -18.02 -44.18
CA ARG A 111 13.92 -18.99 -45.30
C ARG A 111 15.28 -19.55 -45.71
N LEU A 112 15.38 -20.90 -45.80
CA LEU A 112 15.83 -21.64 -47.00
C LEU A 112 15.81 -23.18 -46.79
N GLY A 113 15.20 -23.89 -47.75
CA GLY A 113 15.67 -25.18 -48.25
C GLY A 113 15.32 -26.47 -47.49
N LYS A 114 14.13 -27.03 -47.73
CA LYS A 114 13.92 -28.50 -47.66
C LYS A 114 14.08 -29.07 -49.06
N GLY A 115 15.17 -29.80 -49.26
CA GLY A 115 15.44 -30.64 -50.43
C GLY A 115 16.21 -31.87 -49.97
N ASN A 116 15.52 -33.00 -49.89
CA ASN A 116 15.93 -34.35 -50.31
C ASN A 116 14.81 -35.33 -49.98
#